data_AF-A0A523ZWJ0-F1
#
_entry.id   AF-A0A523ZWJ0-F1
#
_cell.length_a   1.000
_cell.length_b   1.000
_cell.length_c   1.000
_cell.angle_alpha   90.00
_cell.angle_beta   90.00
_cell.angle_gamma   90.00
#
_symmetry.space_group_name_H-M   'P 1'
#
loop_
_entity.id
_entity.type
_entity.pdbx_description
1 polymer ?
#
loop_
_entity_poly.entity_id
_entity_poly.type
_entity_poly.pdbx_seq_one_letter_code
_entity_poly.pdbx_strand_id
1 'polypeptide(L)'
;MPFRALRQRAQLIQRLIRVRRHLERTLKSRDEVSRIILNALALKGPMNISGLIREVAPERGSASRVTARKRVLGLLEEGVIMKGAGFDYRLIE
;
A
#
# COMPACT_ATOMS: atom_id res chain seq x y z
N MET A 1 -7.96 16.64 -25.50
CA MET A 1 -8.24 15.26 -25.04
C MET A 1 -8.51 15.21 -23.52
N PRO A 2 -9.68 15.65 -23.02
CA PRO A 2 -9.99 15.75 -21.59
C PRO A 2 -10.33 14.41 -20.90
N PHE A 3 -10.78 13.40 -21.67
CA PHE A 3 -11.28 12.12 -21.12
C PHE A 3 -10.21 11.25 -20.43
N ARG A 4 -8.94 11.35 -20.86
CA ARG A 4 -7.84 10.53 -20.29
C ARG A 4 -7.49 10.93 -18.86
N ALA A 5 -7.65 12.21 -18.51
CA ALA A 5 -7.40 12.72 -17.16
C ALA A 5 -8.50 12.31 -16.18
N LEU A 6 -9.78 12.38 -16.62
CA LEU A 6 -10.93 11.96 -15.81
C LEU A 6 -10.88 10.46 -15.47
N ARG A 7 -10.49 9.61 -16.42
CA ARG A 7 -10.32 8.17 -16.21
C ARG A 7 -9.27 7.86 -15.14
N GLN A 8 -8.12 8.55 -15.19
CA GLN A 8 -7.04 8.37 -14.21
C GLN A 8 -7.48 8.79 -12.80
N ARG A 9 -8.22 9.90 -12.69
CA ARG A 9 -8.77 10.38 -11.41
C ARG A 9 -9.75 9.37 -10.81
N ALA A 10 -10.66 8.83 -11.62
CA ALA A 10 -11.62 7.82 -11.17
C ALA A 10 -10.92 6.54 -10.66
N GLN A 11 -9.87 6.07 -11.35
CA GLN A 11 -9.10 4.90 -10.92
C GLN A 11 -8.34 5.14 -9.61
N LEU A 12 -7.86 6.36 -9.38
CA LEU A 12 -7.20 6.72 -8.12
C LEU A 12 -8.21 6.71 -6.96
N ILE A 13 -9.39 7.30 -7.15
CA ILE A 13 -10.46 7.30 -6.15
C ILE A 13 -10.88 5.87 -5.79
N GLN A 14 -11.06 4.99 -6.78
CA GLN A 14 -11.40 3.59 -6.51
C GLN A 14 -10.34 2.85 -5.70
N ARG A 15 -9.05 3.07 -6.00
CA ARG A 15 -7.93 2.51 -5.21
C ARG A 15 -7.96 3.00 -3.76
N LEU A 16 -8.16 4.30 -3.55
CA LEU A 16 -8.26 4.87 -2.20
C LEU A 16 -9.45 4.30 -1.40
N ILE A 17 -10.61 4.14 -2.04
CA ILE A 17 -11.79 3.56 -1.39
C ILE A 17 -11.51 2.11 -0.95
N ARG A 18 -10.81 1.32 -1.76
CA ARG A 18 -10.46 -0.07 -1.39
C ARG A 18 -9.49 -0.13 -0.23
N VAL A 19 -8.43 0.69 -0.27
CA VAL A 19 -7.50 0.82 0.85
C VAL A 19 -8.27 1.16 2.12
N ARG A 20 -9.16 2.16 2.06
CA ARG A 20 -9.99 2.55 3.21
C ARG A 20 -10.85 1.41 3.75
N ARG A 21 -11.57 0.68 2.87
CA ARG A 21 -12.36 -0.49 3.30
C ARG A 21 -11.51 -1.57 3.94
N HIS A 22 -10.28 -1.77 3.47
CA HIS A 22 -9.35 -2.74 4.07
C HIS A 22 -8.89 -2.31 5.46
N LEU A 23 -8.56 -1.02 5.61
CA LEU A 23 -8.18 -0.42 6.88
C LEU A 23 -9.31 -0.44 7.93
N GLU A 24 -10.57 -0.48 7.47
CA GLU A 24 -11.76 -0.53 8.33
C GLU A 24 -12.12 -1.96 8.77
N ARG A 25 -11.69 -2.99 8.03
CA ARG A 25 -12.09 -4.40 8.26
C ARG A 25 -11.32 -5.16 9.34
N THR A 26 -10.11 -4.75 9.69
CA THR A 26 -9.27 -5.50 10.66
C THR A 26 -8.57 -4.59 11.67
N LEU A 27 -8.58 -4.98 12.96
CA LEU A 27 -7.84 -4.28 14.02
C LEU A 27 -6.33 -4.22 13.71
N LYS A 28 -5.79 -5.23 13.00
CA LYS A 28 -4.39 -5.29 12.53
C LYS A 28 -4.09 -4.32 11.38
N SER A 29 -5.06 -3.98 10.52
CA SER A 29 -4.87 -3.03 9.41
C SER A 29 -4.96 -1.57 9.87
N ARG A 30 -5.49 -1.32 11.08
CA ARG A 30 -5.40 0.00 11.73
C ARG A 30 -3.99 0.37 12.18
N ASP A 31 -3.03 -0.56 12.13
CA ASP A 31 -1.63 -0.24 12.46
C ASP A 31 -1.03 0.73 11.43
N GLU A 32 -0.32 1.72 11.95
CA GLU A 32 0.20 2.85 11.19
C GLU A 32 1.12 2.44 10.05
N VAL A 33 1.90 1.36 10.24
CA VAL A 33 2.81 0.84 9.21
C VAL A 33 2.03 0.30 8.01
N SER A 34 0.96 -0.46 8.24
CA SER A 34 0.10 -0.97 7.17
C SER A 34 -0.57 0.18 6.40
N ARG A 35 -1.00 1.24 7.10
CA ARG A 35 -1.57 2.45 6.46
C ARG A 35 -0.56 3.12 5.54
N ILE A 36 0.66 3.34 6.01
CA ILE A 36 1.72 3.97 5.21
C ILE A 36 2.01 3.13 3.96
N ILE A 37 2.16 1.81 4.12
CA ILE A 37 2.41 0.90 2.99
C ILE A 37 1.29 0.98 1.94
N LEU A 38 0.02 0.86 2.37
CA LEU A 38 -1.11 0.87 1.45
C LEU A 38 -1.31 2.24 0.78
N ASN A 39 -1.11 3.33 1.52
CA ASN A 39 -1.15 4.69 0.97
C ASN A 39 -0.03 4.93 -0.04
N ALA A 40 1.19 4.49 0.26
CA ALA A 40 2.32 4.57 -0.67
C ALA A 40 2.00 3.84 -1.97
N LEU A 41 1.48 2.61 -1.89
CA LEU A 41 1.08 1.83 -3.07
C LEU A 41 -0.08 2.47 -3.85
N ALA A 42 -1.05 3.07 -3.16
CA ALA A 42 -2.18 3.74 -3.81
C ALA A 42 -1.77 5.03 -4.54
N LEU A 43 -0.89 5.83 -3.93
CA LEU A 43 -0.53 7.16 -4.42
C LEU A 43 0.67 7.14 -5.37
N LYS A 44 1.70 6.36 -5.06
CA LYS A 44 2.96 6.31 -5.80
C LYS A 44 3.05 5.12 -6.74
N GLY A 45 2.14 4.16 -6.63
CA GLY A 45 2.09 2.96 -7.47
C GLY A 45 2.97 1.81 -6.98
N PRO A 46 3.20 0.80 -7.83
CA PRO A 46 3.95 -0.40 -7.45
C PRO A 46 5.39 -0.09 -7.03
N MET A 47 5.86 -0.73 -5.96
CA MET A 47 7.23 -0.52 -5.46
C MET A 47 7.78 -1.73 -4.72
N ASN A 48 9.11 -1.84 -4.68
CA ASN A 48 9.80 -2.92 -4.00
C ASN A 48 9.83 -2.73 -2.47
N ILE A 49 10.30 -3.76 -1.76
CA ILE A 49 10.39 -3.75 -0.29
C ILE A 49 11.24 -2.60 0.25
N SER A 50 12.30 -2.22 -0.45
CA SER A 50 13.19 -1.13 -0.03
C SER A 50 12.50 0.23 -0.15
N GLY A 51 11.68 0.42 -1.20
CA GLY A 51 10.81 1.58 -1.35
C GLY A 51 9.81 1.67 -0.21
N LEU A 52 9.10 0.59 0.09
CA LEU A 52 8.14 0.53 1.21
C LEU A 52 8.79 0.83 2.56
N ILE A 53 9.99 0.30 2.81
CA ILE A 53 10.73 0.59 4.05
C ILE A 53 11.08 2.08 4.15
N ARG A 54 11.45 2.73 3.04
CA ARG A 54 11.75 4.17 3.02
C ARG A 54 10.53 5.04 3.28
N GLU A 55 9.35 4.61 2.85
CA GLU A 55 8.09 5.31 3.14
C GLU A 55 7.71 5.21 4.63
N VAL A 56 8.02 4.08 5.26
CA VAL A 56 7.70 3.84 6.68
C VAL A 56 8.67 4.51 7.64
N ALA A 57 9.94 4.69 7.26
CA ALA A 57 11.00 5.17 8.16
C ALA A 57 10.80 6.59 8.74
N PRO A 58 10.37 7.61 7.97
CA PRO A 58 10.21 8.99 8.45
C PRO A 58 9.08 9.14 9.48
N GLU A 59 8.00 8.38 9.31
CA GLU A 59 6.76 8.54 10.10
C GLU A 59 6.85 7.96 11.51
N ARG A 60 7.76 7.02 11.77
CA ARG A 60 7.76 6.25 13.03
C ARG A 60 9.03 6.28 13.85
N GLY A 61 10.15 6.81 13.36
CA GLY A 61 11.46 6.90 14.04
C GLY A 61 12.11 5.57 14.46
N SER A 62 11.33 4.50 14.67
CA SER A 62 11.67 3.22 15.30
C SER A 62 10.98 2.01 14.63
N ALA A 63 10.17 2.22 13.59
CA ALA A 63 9.60 1.10 12.83
C ALA A 63 10.75 0.35 12.14
N SER A 64 11.16 -0.75 12.75
CA SER A 64 12.27 -1.54 12.24
C SER A 64 11.98 -2.05 10.83
N ARG A 65 13.03 -2.23 10.03
CA ARG A 65 12.96 -2.94 8.73
C ARG A 65 12.23 -4.28 8.85
N VAL A 66 12.35 -4.95 10.00
CA VAL A 66 11.67 -6.20 10.33
C VAL A 66 10.16 -6.00 10.46
N THR A 67 9.71 -4.96 11.16
CA THR A 67 8.29 -4.62 11.29
C THR A 67 7.67 -4.33 9.93
N ALA A 68 8.31 -3.47 9.11
CA ALA A 68 7.83 -3.18 7.76
C ALA A 68 7.74 -4.44 6.90
N ARG A 69 8.76 -5.30 6.91
CA ARG A 69 8.71 -6.60 6.20
C ARG A 69 7.58 -7.51 6.68
N LYS A 70 7.42 -7.66 8.00
CA LYS A 70 6.32 -8.47 8.56
C LYS A 70 4.95 -7.95 8.12
N ARG A 71 4.77 -6.63 8.05
CA ARG A 71 3.52 -6.03 7.57
C ARG A 71 3.28 -6.27 6.09
N VAL A 72 4.29 -6.13 5.24
CA VAL A 72 4.17 -6.47 3.82
C VAL A 72 3.77 -7.93 3.63
N LEU A 73 4.38 -8.85 4.38
CA LEU A 73 4.00 -10.27 4.34
C LEU A 73 2.55 -10.49 4.79
N GLY A 74 2.13 -9.89 5.89
CA GLY A 74 0.74 -9.97 6.34
C GLY A 74 -0.25 -9.43 5.30
N LEU A 75 0.06 -8.33 4.62
CA LEU A 75 -0.80 -7.77 3.57
C LEU A 75 -0.85 -8.65 2.31
N LEU A 76 0.20 -9.42 2.00
CA LEU A 76 0.18 -10.44 0.94
C LEU A 76 -0.72 -11.61 1.34
N GLU A 77 -0.57 -12.11 2.56
CA GLU A 77 -1.38 -13.22 3.10
C GLU A 77 -2.87 -12.84 3.18
N GLU A 78 -3.16 -11.58 3.55
CA GLU A 78 -4.52 -11.02 3.57
C GLU A 78 -5.10 -10.80 2.16
N GLY A 79 -4.32 -10.96 1.09
CA GLY A 79 -4.80 -10.79 -0.28
C GLY A 79 -5.14 -9.33 -0.61
N VAL A 80 -4.41 -8.38 -0.04
CA VAL A 80 -4.61 -6.93 -0.25
C VAL A 80 -3.65 -6.40 -1.30
N ILE A 81 -2.43 -6.92 -1.23
CA ILE A 81 -1.36 -6.65 -2.17
C ILE A 81 -0.96 -7.96 -2.83
N MET A 82 -0.40 -7.85 -4.03
CA MET A 82 0.22 -8.97 -4.72
C MET A 82 1.65 -8.60 -5.12
N LYS A 83 2.48 -9.62 -5.31
CA LYS A 83 3.80 -9.45 -5.93
C LYS A 83 3.62 -9.33 -7.44
N GLY A 84 4.23 -8.32 -8.04
CA GLY A 84 4.27 -8.11 -9.48
C GLY A 84 5.19 -9.11 -10.18
N ALA A 85 5.37 -8.94 -11.49
CA ALA A 85 6.30 -9.74 -12.29
C ALA A 85 7.77 -9.57 -11.86
N GLY A 86 8.08 -8.54 -11.07
CA GLY A 86 9.40 -8.29 -10.49
C GLY A 86 9.45 -8.43 -8.96
N PHE A 87 10.24 -7.55 -8.34
CA PHE A 87 10.35 -7.44 -6.87
C PHE A 87 9.41 -6.38 -6.28
N ASP A 88 8.46 -5.90 -7.08
CA ASP A 88 7.49 -4.89 -6.71
C ASP A 88 6.23 -5.50 -6.11
N TYR A 89 5.63 -4.75 -5.21
CA TYR A 89 4.31 -5.03 -4.63
C TYR A 89 3.32 -4.03 -5.20
N ARG A 90 2.08 -4.46 -5.43
CA ARG A 90 0.98 -3.62 -5.92
C ARG A 90 -0.32 -3.98 -5.22
N LEU A 91 -1.25 -3.02 -5.16
CA LEU A 91 -2.61 -3.28 -4.71
C LEU A 91 -3.32 -4.24 -5.66
N ILE A 92 -4.16 -5.10 -5.11
CA ILE A 92 -5.03 -5.96 -5.90
C ILE A 92 -6.15 -5.11 -6.54
N GLU A 93 -6.29 -5.25 -7.86
CA GLU A 93 -7.36 -4.65 -8.67
C GLU A 93 -8.69 -5.43 -8.59
#